data_AF-X1AYI5-F1
#
_entry.id   AF-X1AYI5-F1
#
_cell.length_a   1.000
_cell.length_b   1.000
_cell.length_c   1.000
_cell.angle_alpha   90.00
_cell.angle_beta   90.00
_cell.angle_gamma   90.00
#
_symmetry.space_group_name_H-M   'P 1'
#
loop_
_entity.id
_entity.type
_entity.pdbx_description
1 polymer ?
#
loop_
_entity_poly.entity_id
_entity_poly.type
_entity_poly.pdbx_seq_one_letter_code
_entity_poly.pdbx_strand_id
1 'polypeptide(L)'
;MFEKIKKRDGRIVKFDQRKITDAILKAGQETKEFGLNTSRKLSNKVVKKAKEIIKDKIPTVEKIQDIVETVLIESGYIKTAKAYIIYRDQHAKIRDVKRAVSLKLVDEYIENEDWRVNENSNMTYSLQGLNNHIASVISAHYWLYKIYPKDVRKAHICGDFHIHDLALIAPYCAGWNLKDLLIRGFGGVPGKIESKPAKHFRAALGQIVNFFYTLQGETAGAEAFSSVDTYLAPFIKYDKLSYKETKQAIQEFLFNINIPTRVGFQSLVWDELVVIRENGKIKIKKIGEIVDSQFEKKSHRILEDNPGSFAIENDDNFKVLSFNQKGEAVWANVKAFIRHKVPKGSKFVKSIYLFLEFAILSILHFSTYNNMLISNYTWWY
;
A
#
# COMPACT_ATOMS: atom_id res chain seq x y z
N MET A 1 -43.01 10.79 22.00
CA MET A 1 -42.05 9.66 22.04
C MET A 1 -41.34 9.69 20.69
N PHE A 2 -40.03 9.44 20.59
CA PHE A 2 -39.43 9.33 19.26
C PHE A 2 -40.11 8.17 18.53
N GLU A 3 -40.62 8.39 17.33
CA GLU A 3 -41.27 7.32 16.56
C GLU A 3 -40.26 6.55 15.71
N LYS A 4 -39.20 7.25 15.27
CA LYS A 4 -38.19 6.75 14.35
C LYS A 4 -36.78 7.07 14.84
N ILE A 5 -35.83 6.24 14.46
CA ILE A 5 -34.40 6.41 14.74
C ILE A 5 -33.59 6.13 13.47
N LYS A 6 -32.60 6.97 13.19
CA LYS A 6 -31.68 6.80 12.06
C LYS A 6 -30.50 5.92 12.47
N LYS A 7 -30.37 4.77 11.81
CA LYS A 7 -29.24 3.84 11.94
C LYS A 7 -27.99 4.39 11.24
N ARG A 8 -26.83 3.80 11.57
CA ARG A 8 -25.52 4.22 11.04
C ARG A 8 -25.38 4.03 9.53
N ASP A 9 -26.11 3.06 8.98
CA ASP A 9 -26.21 2.77 7.55
C ASP A 9 -27.22 3.68 6.82
N GLY A 10 -27.76 4.70 7.51
CA GLY A 10 -28.73 5.63 6.97
C GLY A 10 -30.18 5.16 7.05
N ARG A 11 -30.45 3.88 7.37
CA ARG A 11 -31.82 3.36 7.45
C ARG A 11 -32.60 4.01 8.59
N ILE A 12 -33.85 4.34 8.35
CA ILE A 12 -34.77 4.87 9.36
C ILE A 12 -35.69 3.75 9.82
N VAL A 13 -35.64 3.41 11.11
CA VAL A 13 -36.43 2.32 11.69
C VAL A 13 -37.27 2.83 12.86
N LYS A 14 -38.28 2.07 13.28
CA LYS A 14 -39.07 2.40 14.47
C LYS A 14 -38.18 2.44 15.72
N PHE A 15 -38.36 3.46 16.54
CA PHE A 15 -37.66 3.57 17.82
C PHE A 15 -38.19 2.52 18.80
N ASP A 16 -37.28 1.75 19.39
CA ASP A 16 -37.61 0.71 20.37
C ASP A 16 -36.76 0.90 21.63
N GLN A 17 -37.38 1.35 22.71
CA GLN A 17 -36.72 1.58 24.00
C GLN A 17 -36.15 0.28 24.60
N ARG A 18 -36.71 -0.89 24.28
CA ARG A 18 -36.22 -2.17 24.82
C ARG A 18 -34.76 -2.39 24.45
N LYS A 19 -34.34 -1.96 23.26
CA LYS A 19 -32.93 -2.04 22.82
C LYS A 19 -31.98 -1.22 23.70
N ILE A 20 -32.44 -0.11 24.27
CA ILE A 20 -31.66 0.70 25.21
C ILE A 20 -31.56 -0.04 26.55
N THR A 21 -32.69 -0.55 27.04
CA THR A 21 -32.76 -1.33 28.28
C THR A 21 -31.85 -2.56 28.23
N ASP A 22 -31.87 -3.32 27.13
CA ASP A 22 -31.06 -4.51 26.93
C ASP A 22 -29.57 -4.18 26.88
N ALA A 23 -29.20 -3.07 26.23
CA ALA A 23 -27.81 -2.64 26.14
C ALA A 23 -27.26 -2.20 27.51
N ILE A 24 -28.07 -1.47 28.30
CA ILE A 24 -27.73 -1.09 29.68
C ILE A 24 -27.64 -2.33 30.58
N LEU A 25 -28.58 -3.27 30.42
CA LEU A 25 -28.60 -4.52 31.19
C LEU A 25 -27.35 -5.36 30.97
N LYS A 26 -26.92 -5.52 29.71
CA LYS A 26 -25.70 -6.28 29.39
C LYS A 26 -24.47 -5.67 30.07
N ALA A 27 -24.33 -4.35 30.01
CA ALA A 27 -23.23 -3.65 30.68
C ALA A 27 -23.33 -3.78 32.22
N GLY A 28 -24.53 -3.70 32.79
CA GLY A 28 -24.75 -3.85 34.24
C GLY A 28 -24.54 -5.28 34.76
N GLN A 29 -24.80 -6.29 33.92
CA GLN A 29 -24.51 -7.69 34.22
C GLN A 29 -23.01 -7.99 34.20
N GLU A 30 -22.26 -7.39 33.26
CA GLU A 30 -20.81 -7.54 33.16
C GLU A 30 -20.09 -6.97 34.40
N THR A 31 -20.57 -5.84 34.90
CA THR A 31 -20.01 -5.19 36.11
C THR A 31 -20.64 -5.69 37.41
N LYS A 32 -21.76 -6.42 37.33
CA LYS A 32 -22.59 -6.87 38.45
C LYS A 32 -23.11 -5.72 39.34
N GLU A 33 -23.16 -4.48 38.83
CA GLU A 33 -23.62 -3.32 39.61
C GLU A 33 -25.14 -3.27 39.75
N PHE A 34 -25.89 -3.82 38.78
CA PHE A 34 -27.35 -3.85 38.82
C PHE A 34 -27.99 -4.85 37.84
N GLY A 35 -29.28 -5.12 38.04
CA GLY A 35 -30.09 -6.01 37.20
C GLY A 35 -31.14 -5.30 36.34
N LEU A 36 -32.12 -6.08 35.86
CA LEU A 36 -33.15 -5.64 34.92
C LEU A 36 -33.99 -4.45 35.41
N ASN A 37 -34.37 -4.43 36.69
CA ASN A 37 -35.22 -3.37 37.25
C ASN A 37 -34.53 -2.00 37.21
N THR A 38 -33.26 -1.94 37.60
CA THR A 38 -32.47 -0.71 37.53
C THR A 38 -32.18 -0.32 36.08
N SER A 39 -31.90 -1.29 35.21
CA SER A 39 -31.69 -1.06 33.77
C SER A 39 -32.91 -0.38 33.13
N ARG A 40 -34.12 -0.80 33.50
CA ARG A 40 -35.38 -0.18 33.03
C ARG A 40 -35.53 1.25 33.56
N LYS A 41 -35.19 1.50 34.83
CA LYS A 41 -35.20 2.86 35.41
C LYS A 41 -34.20 3.78 34.72
N LEU A 42 -32.98 3.31 34.46
CA LEU A 42 -31.95 4.06 33.73
C LEU A 42 -32.36 4.31 32.28
N SER A 43 -32.93 3.32 31.59
CA SER A 43 -33.50 3.48 30.24
C SER A 43 -34.58 4.54 30.19
N ASN A 44 -35.48 4.60 31.18
CA ASN A 44 -36.48 5.66 31.28
C ASN A 44 -35.84 7.05 31.45
N LYS A 45 -34.80 7.17 32.28
CA LYS A 45 -34.02 8.42 32.43
C LYS A 45 -33.37 8.84 31.11
N VAL A 46 -32.77 7.89 30.37
CA VAL A 46 -32.19 8.13 29.04
C VAL A 46 -33.23 8.68 28.07
N VAL A 47 -34.40 8.06 27.98
CA VAL A 47 -35.46 8.53 27.08
C VAL A 47 -35.97 9.91 27.48
N LYS A 48 -36.11 10.19 28.79
CA LYS A 48 -36.50 11.52 29.28
C LYS A 48 -35.46 12.57 28.88
N LYS A 49 -34.19 12.32 29.18
CA LYS A 49 -33.09 13.25 28.87
C LYS A 49 -32.88 13.43 27.37
N ALA A 50 -33.08 12.38 26.58
CA ALA A 50 -33.00 12.45 25.12
C ALA A 50 -34.09 13.36 24.52
N LYS A 51 -35.30 13.38 25.08
CA LYS A 51 -36.35 14.32 24.65
C LYS A 51 -36.01 15.77 24.96
N GLU A 52 -35.32 16.01 26.08
CA GLU A 52 -34.93 17.37 26.51
C GLU A 52 -33.78 17.91 25.65
N ILE A 53 -32.81 17.06 25.31
CA ILE A 53 -31.59 17.47 24.59
C ILE A 53 -31.77 17.42 23.06
N ILE A 54 -32.41 16.39 22.52
CA ILE A 54 -32.50 16.19 21.07
C ILE A 54 -33.74 16.88 20.52
N LYS A 55 -33.51 18.00 19.81
CA LYS A 55 -34.56 18.75 19.10
C LYS A 55 -34.98 18.09 17.77
N ASP A 56 -34.18 17.17 17.25
CA ASP A 56 -34.45 16.46 15.99
C ASP A 56 -35.61 15.46 16.15
N LYS A 57 -36.54 15.44 15.19
CA LYS A 57 -37.63 14.43 15.17
C LYS A 57 -37.12 12.99 14.99
N ILE A 58 -35.94 12.81 14.40
CA ILE A 58 -35.33 11.50 14.12
C ILE A 58 -33.90 11.50 14.67
N PRO A 59 -33.68 11.07 15.93
CA PRO A 59 -32.33 10.97 16.50
C PRO A 59 -31.49 9.93 15.75
N THR A 60 -30.17 10.12 15.75
CA THR A 60 -29.21 9.08 15.35
C THR A 60 -28.93 8.14 16.52
N VAL A 61 -28.47 6.92 16.21
CA VAL A 61 -28.10 5.94 17.25
C VAL A 61 -26.98 6.47 18.14
N GLU A 62 -26.03 7.21 17.60
CA GLU A 62 -24.88 7.80 18.32
C GLU A 62 -25.35 8.75 19.41
N LYS A 63 -26.24 9.70 19.07
CA LYS A 63 -26.75 10.69 20.03
C LYS A 63 -27.44 10.01 21.22
N ILE A 64 -28.20 8.94 20.97
CA ILE A 64 -28.85 8.18 22.04
C ILE A 64 -27.81 7.45 22.90
N GLN A 65 -26.76 6.87 22.29
CA GLN A 65 -25.70 6.18 23.02
C GLN A 65 -24.89 7.13 23.92
N ASP A 66 -24.60 8.35 23.46
CA ASP A 66 -23.88 9.35 24.26
C ASP A 66 -24.70 9.77 25.50
N ILE A 67 -26.03 9.81 25.37
CA ILE A 67 -26.93 10.07 26.49
C ILE A 67 -26.96 8.89 27.47
N VAL A 68 -26.89 7.65 26.98
CA VAL A 68 -26.79 6.46 27.85
C VAL A 68 -25.54 6.56 28.73
N GLU A 69 -24.39 6.93 28.16
CA GLU A 69 -23.14 7.11 28.90
C GLU A 69 -23.28 8.19 29.97
N THR A 70 -23.84 9.34 29.59
CA THR A 70 -24.07 10.46 30.51
C THR A 70 -24.95 10.04 31.68
N VAL A 71 -26.07 9.35 31.41
CA VAL A 71 -27.01 8.92 32.46
C VAL A 71 -26.41 7.86 33.39
N LEU A 72 -25.57 6.96 32.87
CA LEU A 72 -24.86 5.98 33.70
C LEU A 72 -23.87 6.65 34.66
N ILE A 73 -23.11 7.63 34.16
CA ILE A 73 -22.15 8.41 34.97
C ILE A 73 -22.89 9.23 36.03
N GLU A 74 -23.92 10.00 35.65
CA GLU A 74 -24.70 10.82 36.58
C GLU A 74 -25.46 10.01 37.62
N SER A 75 -25.83 8.76 37.30
CA SER A 75 -26.48 7.85 38.25
C SER A 75 -25.49 7.11 39.14
N GLY A 76 -24.18 7.43 39.08
CA GLY A 76 -23.14 6.86 39.93
C GLY A 76 -22.58 5.51 39.46
N TYR A 77 -23.04 4.97 38.32
CA TYR A 77 -22.61 3.68 37.78
C TYR A 77 -21.39 3.83 36.87
N ILE A 78 -20.29 4.33 37.43
CA ILE A 78 -19.08 4.67 36.68
C ILE A 78 -18.43 3.41 36.07
N LYS A 79 -18.44 2.27 36.78
CA LYS A 79 -17.87 1.03 36.23
C LYS A 79 -18.70 0.54 35.04
N THR A 80 -20.03 0.54 35.16
CA THR A 80 -20.93 0.16 34.06
C THR A 80 -20.84 1.12 32.89
N ALA A 81 -20.69 2.44 33.13
CA ALA A 81 -20.45 3.41 32.08
C ALA A 81 -19.17 3.07 31.29
N LYS A 82 -18.06 2.78 31.98
CA LYS A 82 -16.81 2.36 31.33
C LYS A 82 -16.98 1.07 30.52
N ALA A 83 -17.62 0.04 31.09
CA ALA A 83 -17.89 -1.22 30.39
C ALA A 83 -18.74 -0.99 29.11
N TYR A 84 -19.78 -0.16 29.22
CA TYR A 84 -20.62 0.22 28.09
C TYR A 84 -19.84 0.93 26.98
N ILE A 85 -18.98 1.90 27.33
CA ILE A 85 -18.12 2.64 26.39
C ILE A 85 -17.18 1.68 25.66
N ILE A 86 -16.51 0.79 26.40
CA ILE A 86 -15.58 -0.21 25.85
C ILE A 86 -16.33 -1.17 24.91
N TYR A 87 -17.47 -1.70 25.34
CA TYR A 87 -18.29 -2.59 24.52
C TYR A 87 -18.74 -1.93 23.21
N ARG A 88 -19.14 -0.65 23.26
CA ARG A 88 -19.52 0.15 22.08
C ARG A 88 -18.36 0.31 21.11
N ASP A 89 -17.18 0.63 21.62
CA ASP A 89 -15.96 0.79 20.83
C ASP A 89 -15.51 -0.54 20.19
N GLN A 90 -15.50 -1.63 20.96
CA GLN A 90 -15.23 -2.98 20.43
C GLN A 90 -16.20 -3.38 19.33
N HIS A 91 -17.50 -3.14 19.53
CA HIS A 91 -18.52 -3.44 18.52
C HIS A 91 -18.42 -2.52 17.29
N ALA A 92 -17.94 -1.28 17.44
CA ALA A 92 -17.63 -0.41 16.31
C ALA A 92 -16.47 -0.99 15.50
N LYS A 93 -15.37 -1.36 16.16
CA LYS A 93 -14.21 -2.02 15.53
C LYS A 93 -14.58 -3.31 14.81
N ILE A 94 -15.38 -4.18 15.42
CA ILE A 94 -15.85 -5.44 14.80
C ILE A 94 -16.67 -5.16 13.53
N ARG A 95 -17.50 -4.11 13.53
CA ARG A 95 -18.28 -3.74 12.34
C ARG A 95 -17.39 -3.15 11.25
N ASP A 96 -16.41 -2.35 11.61
CA ASP A 96 -15.45 -1.79 10.66
C ASP A 96 -14.63 -2.92 10.00
N VAL A 97 -14.15 -3.88 10.80
CA VAL A 97 -13.47 -5.10 10.29
C VAL A 97 -14.40 -5.94 9.41
N LYS A 98 -15.66 -6.18 9.82
CA LYS A 98 -16.64 -6.91 8.98
C LYS A 98 -16.96 -6.19 7.66
N ARG A 99 -16.88 -4.86 7.63
CA ARG A 99 -17.02 -4.07 6.41
C ARG A 99 -15.77 -4.16 5.53
N ALA A 100 -14.60 -4.30 6.14
CA ALA A 100 -13.31 -4.47 5.46
C ALA A 100 -13.02 -5.92 5.04
N VAL A 101 -13.75 -6.90 5.57
CA VAL A 101 -13.62 -8.34 5.25
C VAL A 101 -15.02 -8.90 4.99
N SER A 102 -15.60 -8.54 3.86
CA SER A 102 -16.82 -9.15 3.35
C SER A 102 -16.49 -10.09 2.18
N LEU A 103 -17.26 -11.16 2.00
CA LEU A 103 -17.23 -12.01 0.80
C LEU A 103 -17.23 -11.18 -0.50
N LYS A 104 -17.88 -10.01 -0.43
CA LYS A 104 -17.88 -8.97 -1.46
C LYS A 104 -16.50 -8.57 -1.98
N LEU A 105 -15.42 -8.64 -1.20
CA LEU A 105 -14.05 -8.33 -1.68
C LEU A 105 -13.51 -9.40 -2.62
N VAL A 106 -13.89 -10.65 -2.37
CA VAL A 106 -13.55 -11.77 -3.25
C VAL A 106 -14.38 -11.64 -4.52
N ASP A 107 -15.68 -11.35 -4.40
CA ASP A 107 -16.57 -11.13 -5.54
C ASP A 107 -16.11 -9.93 -6.39
N GLU A 108 -15.79 -8.79 -5.77
CA GLU A 108 -15.25 -7.57 -6.42
C GLU A 108 -13.97 -7.83 -7.19
N TYR A 109 -13.08 -8.70 -6.68
CA TYR A 109 -11.86 -9.10 -7.38
C TYR A 109 -12.17 -10.07 -8.53
N ILE A 110 -13.06 -11.06 -8.33
CA ILE A 110 -13.44 -12.04 -9.36
C ILE A 110 -14.18 -11.38 -10.52
N GLU A 111 -15.04 -10.42 -10.22
CA GLU A 111 -15.86 -9.68 -11.19
C GLU A 111 -15.10 -8.48 -11.81
N ASN A 112 -13.86 -8.21 -11.39
CA ASN A 112 -13.04 -7.04 -11.77
C ASN A 112 -13.74 -5.69 -11.53
N GLU A 113 -14.55 -5.58 -10.47
CA GLU A 113 -15.33 -4.36 -10.18
C GLU A 113 -14.53 -3.29 -9.40
N ASP A 114 -13.45 -3.67 -8.70
CA ASP A 114 -12.62 -2.72 -7.93
C ASP A 114 -11.36 -2.30 -8.72
N TRP A 115 -11.18 -0.99 -8.94
CA TRP A 115 -9.99 -0.44 -9.57
C TRP A 115 -8.70 -0.76 -8.79
N ARG A 116 -8.79 -1.07 -7.49
CA ARG A 116 -7.65 -1.52 -6.67
C ARG A 116 -7.05 -2.83 -7.15
N VAL A 117 -7.78 -3.60 -7.96
CA VAL A 117 -7.22 -4.75 -8.71
C VAL A 117 -6.13 -4.28 -9.68
N ASN A 118 -6.25 -3.05 -10.20
CA ASN A 118 -5.32 -2.41 -11.14
C ASN A 118 -4.38 -1.38 -10.50
N GLU A 119 -4.45 -1.14 -9.18
CA GLU A 119 -3.55 -0.21 -8.46
C GLU A 119 -2.08 -0.66 -8.57
N ASN A 120 -1.85 -1.96 -8.69
CA ASN A 120 -0.53 -2.53 -8.95
C ASN A 120 -0.48 -3.10 -10.37
N SER A 121 0.02 -2.30 -11.32
CA SER A 121 0.12 -2.63 -12.75
C SER A 121 0.92 -3.89 -13.08
N ASN A 122 1.72 -4.38 -12.13
CA ASN A 122 2.55 -5.58 -12.28
C ASN A 122 1.80 -6.87 -11.90
N MET A 123 0.56 -6.76 -11.43
CA MET A 123 -0.26 -7.90 -11.01
C MET A 123 -1.37 -8.17 -12.01
N THR A 124 -1.32 -9.35 -12.63
CA THR A 124 -2.42 -9.88 -13.44
C THR A 124 -3.39 -10.69 -12.58
N TYR A 125 -4.65 -10.80 -13.01
CA TYR A 125 -5.66 -11.67 -12.39
C TYR A 125 -5.08 -13.06 -12.09
N SER A 126 -4.87 -13.34 -10.82
CA SER A 126 -4.34 -14.61 -10.32
C SER A 126 -4.75 -14.85 -8.87
N LEU A 127 -4.57 -16.08 -8.40
CA LEU A 127 -4.80 -16.43 -7.00
C LEU A 127 -3.90 -15.63 -6.04
N GLN A 128 -2.65 -15.39 -6.42
CA GLN A 128 -1.74 -14.56 -5.62
C GLN A 128 -2.15 -13.07 -5.66
N GLY A 129 -2.65 -12.62 -6.81
CA GLY A 129 -3.34 -11.34 -6.96
C GLY A 129 -4.49 -11.16 -5.97
N LEU A 130 -5.38 -12.15 -5.89
CA LEU A 130 -6.51 -12.14 -4.96
C LEU A 130 -6.05 -12.09 -3.51
N ASN A 131 -5.10 -12.95 -3.13
CA ASN A 131 -4.55 -12.99 -1.77
C ASN A 131 -3.95 -11.64 -1.37
N ASN A 132 -3.17 -11.02 -2.27
CA ASN A 132 -2.58 -9.73 -2.03
C ASN A 132 -3.63 -8.62 -1.95
N HIS A 133 -4.64 -8.62 -2.82
CA HIS A 133 -5.73 -7.65 -2.79
C HIS A 133 -6.46 -7.69 -1.44
N ILE A 134 -6.85 -8.88 -0.97
CA ILE A 134 -7.49 -9.05 0.34
C ILE A 134 -6.56 -8.56 1.46
N ALA A 135 -5.28 -8.97 1.45
CA ALA A 135 -4.31 -8.56 2.46
C ALA A 135 -4.09 -7.04 2.48
N SER A 136 -4.06 -6.41 1.30
CA SER A 136 -3.84 -4.97 1.15
C SER A 136 -4.98 -4.14 1.75
N VAL A 137 -6.23 -4.52 1.50
CA VAL A 137 -7.41 -3.83 2.05
C VAL A 137 -7.45 -3.97 3.57
N ILE A 138 -7.15 -5.16 4.08
CA ILE A 138 -7.11 -5.42 5.53
C ILE A 138 -6.00 -4.59 6.19
N SER A 139 -4.80 -4.58 5.60
CA SER A 139 -3.65 -3.82 6.11
C SER A 139 -3.92 -2.32 6.12
N ALA A 140 -4.49 -1.78 5.04
CA ALA A 140 -4.83 -0.38 4.95
C ALA A 140 -5.89 0.02 6.00
N HIS A 141 -6.88 -0.84 6.20
CA HIS A 141 -7.88 -0.62 7.24
C HIS A 141 -7.27 -0.68 8.64
N TYR A 142 -6.35 -1.62 8.89
CA TYR A 142 -5.62 -1.70 10.16
C TYR A 142 -4.84 -0.40 10.43
N TRP A 143 -4.04 0.08 9.47
CA TRP A 143 -3.32 1.34 9.61
C TRP A 143 -4.25 2.51 9.97
N LEU A 144 -5.31 2.72 9.18
CA LEU A 144 -6.18 3.90 9.32
C LEU A 144 -7.06 3.87 10.57
N TYR A 145 -7.50 2.69 11.02
CA TYR A 145 -8.47 2.57 12.11
C TYR A 145 -7.85 2.14 13.43
N LYS A 146 -6.68 1.49 13.42
CA LYS A 146 -6.02 1.01 14.63
C LYS A 146 -4.80 1.83 15.01
N ILE A 147 -3.99 2.25 14.05
CA ILE A 147 -2.70 2.91 14.32
C ILE A 147 -2.81 4.43 14.21
N TYR A 148 -3.30 4.95 13.09
CA TYR A 148 -3.36 6.38 12.86
C TYR A 148 -4.47 7.06 13.68
N PRO A 149 -4.21 8.28 14.20
CA PRO A 149 -5.24 9.11 14.81
C PRO A 149 -6.41 9.38 13.85
N LYS A 150 -7.58 9.61 14.42
CA LYS A 150 -8.82 9.87 13.65
C LYS A 150 -8.67 11.04 12.67
N ASP A 151 -7.96 12.09 13.06
CA ASP A 151 -7.80 13.28 12.23
C ASP A 151 -6.88 13.02 11.03
N VAL A 152 -5.81 12.24 11.22
CA VAL A 152 -4.91 11.77 10.15
C VAL A 152 -5.68 10.90 9.15
N ARG A 153 -6.44 9.91 9.65
CA ARG A 153 -7.30 9.08 8.78
C ARG A 153 -8.29 9.94 7.99
N LYS A 154 -8.94 10.91 8.65
CA LYS A 154 -9.95 11.75 8.01
C LYS A 154 -9.34 12.57 6.88
N ALA A 155 -8.17 13.18 7.13
CA ALA A 155 -7.44 13.94 6.13
C ALA A 155 -7.04 13.08 4.92
N HIS A 156 -6.57 11.84 5.16
CA HIS A 156 -6.30 10.88 4.08
C HIS A 156 -7.55 10.54 3.25
N ILE A 157 -8.66 10.20 3.91
CA ILE A 157 -9.91 9.82 3.24
C ILE A 157 -10.53 11.00 2.48
N CYS A 158 -10.40 12.23 3.00
CA CYS A 158 -10.91 13.44 2.36
C CYS A 158 -9.98 13.97 1.25
N GLY A 159 -8.78 13.40 1.09
CA GLY A 159 -7.82 13.81 0.06
C GLY A 159 -7.02 15.07 0.42
N ASP A 160 -6.98 15.47 1.70
CA ASP A 160 -6.16 16.61 2.15
C ASP A 160 -4.66 16.29 2.02
N PHE A 161 -4.29 15.02 2.23
CA PHE A 161 -3.00 14.43 1.84
C PHE A 161 -3.16 12.93 1.58
N HIS A 162 -2.16 12.30 0.97
CA HIS A 162 -2.15 10.86 0.71
C HIS A 162 -1.08 10.17 1.55
N ILE A 163 -1.43 9.03 2.16
CA ILE A 163 -0.50 8.17 2.90
C ILE A 163 -0.19 7.02 1.96
N HIS A 164 1.06 6.93 1.55
CA HIS A 164 1.51 5.91 0.60
C HIS A 164 1.60 4.54 1.27
N ASP A 165 1.45 3.50 0.45
CA ASP A 165 1.81 2.10 0.77
C ASP A 165 1.14 1.49 2.01
N LEU A 166 -0.11 1.90 2.26
CA LEU A 166 -0.95 1.31 3.32
C LEU A 166 -1.27 -0.18 3.11
N ALA A 167 -0.95 -0.73 1.93
CA ALA A 167 -1.18 -2.12 1.55
C ALA A 167 -0.34 -3.14 2.33
N LEU A 168 0.82 -2.75 2.86
CA LEU A 168 1.67 -3.63 3.67
C LEU A 168 1.87 -3.05 5.08
N ILE A 169 2.05 -3.95 6.06
CA ILE A 169 2.50 -3.58 7.41
C ILE A 169 4.02 -3.75 7.45
N ALA A 170 4.70 -2.94 6.64
CA ALA A 170 6.12 -3.05 6.38
C ALA A 170 6.76 -1.67 6.20
N PRO A 171 8.09 -1.55 6.29
CA PRO A 171 8.82 -0.37 5.84
C PRO A 171 8.58 -0.09 4.35
N TYR A 172 8.83 1.16 3.92
CA TYR A 172 8.66 1.55 2.53
C TYR A 172 9.68 0.86 1.61
N CYS A 173 10.95 1.26 1.65
CA CYS A 173 12.00 0.74 0.79
C CYS A 173 13.22 0.30 1.61
N ALA A 174 14.06 -0.56 1.03
CA ALA A 174 15.32 -0.98 1.66
C ALA A 174 16.50 -0.95 0.67
N GLY A 175 17.60 -0.33 1.12
CA GLY A 175 18.91 -0.46 0.50
C GLY A 175 19.73 -1.50 1.25
N TRP A 176 20.20 -2.51 0.54
CA TRP A 176 20.90 -3.65 1.12
C TRP A 176 22.41 -3.58 0.86
N ASN A 177 23.19 -4.07 1.82
CA ASN A 177 24.64 -4.16 1.70
C ASN A 177 25.05 -5.47 1.01
N LEU A 178 25.36 -5.40 -0.29
CA LEU A 178 25.77 -6.58 -1.06
C LEU A 178 27.00 -7.27 -0.47
N LYS A 179 27.94 -6.51 0.11
CA LYS A 179 29.14 -7.08 0.76
C LYS A 179 28.76 -8.05 1.87
N ASP A 180 27.69 -7.75 2.62
CA ASP A 180 27.27 -8.59 3.73
C ASP A 180 26.75 -9.95 3.23
N LEU A 181 25.90 -9.92 2.21
CA LEU A 181 25.41 -11.12 1.53
C LEU A 181 26.58 -11.96 0.96
N LEU A 182 27.56 -11.32 0.35
CA LEU A 182 28.71 -12.01 -0.25
C LEU A 182 29.68 -12.59 0.79
N ILE A 183 29.78 -12.01 1.99
CA ILE A 183 30.70 -12.49 3.05
C ILE A 183 30.03 -13.53 3.95
N ARG A 184 28.75 -13.35 4.28
CA ARG A 184 28.03 -14.21 5.22
C ARG A 184 27.22 -15.30 4.53
N GLY A 185 26.89 -15.11 3.26
CA GLY A 185 25.90 -15.94 2.56
C GLY A 185 24.49 -15.48 2.90
N PHE A 186 23.50 -16.30 2.52
CA PHE A 186 22.09 -15.98 2.71
C PHE A 186 21.48 -16.85 3.81
N GLY A 187 21.16 -16.26 4.96
CA GLY A 187 20.65 -16.98 6.13
C GLY A 187 20.24 -16.04 7.27
N GLY A 188 20.13 -16.57 8.48
CA GLY A 188 19.77 -15.83 9.70
C GLY A 188 18.33 -16.03 10.18
N VAL A 189 17.57 -16.95 9.55
CA VAL A 189 16.17 -17.23 9.90
C VAL A 189 16.06 -18.62 10.54
N PRO A 190 15.73 -18.72 11.83
CA PRO A 190 15.59 -20.01 12.51
C PRO A 190 14.58 -20.92 11.80
N GLY A 191 14.96 -22.18 11.57
CA GLY A 191 14.11 -23.19 10.93
C GLY A 191 13.98 -23.06 9.41
N LYS A 192 14.78 -22.22 8.76
CA LYS A 192 14.89 -22.15 7.29
C LYS A 192 16.26 -22.63 6.82
N ILE A 193 16.31 -23.08 5.57
CA ILE A 193 17.57 -23.50 4.92
C ILE A 193 18.40 -22.25 4.62
N GLU A 194 19.69 -22.33 4.90
CA GLU A 194 20.65 -21.24 4.68
C GLU A 194 21.68 -21.62 3.61
N SER A 195 22.20 -20.61 2.91
CA SER A 195 23.23 -20.74 1.90
C SER A 195 24.54 -20.11 2.38
N LYS A 196 25.64 -20.86 2.26
CA LYS A 196 27.00 -20.33 2.47
C LYS A 196 27.35 -19.25 1.45
N PRO A 197 28.35 -18.39 1.72
CA PRO A 197 28.86 -17.41 0.77
C PRO A 197 29.13 -17.98 -0.63
N ALA A 198 28.71 -17.25 -1.66
CA ALA A 198 29.02 -17.61 -3.04
C ALA A 198 30.54 -17.60 -3.30
N LYS A 199 31.02 -18.56 -4.09
CA LYS A 199 32.44 -18.68 -4.46
C LYS A 199 32.74 -18.36 -5.93
N HIS A 200 31.70 -18.32 -6.77
CA HIS A 200 31.79 -18.10 -8.21
C HIS A 200 30.77 -17.05 -8.64
N PHE A 201 31.04 -16.35 -9.73
CA PHE A 201 30.25 -15.21 -10.22
C PHE A 201 28.78 -15.56 -10.43
N ARG A 202 28.50 -16.68 -11.11
CA ARG A 202 27.11 -17.14 -11.34
C ARG A 202 26.39 -17.50 -10.05
N ALA A 203 27.08 -18.08 -9.07
CA ALA A 203 26.50 -18.40 -7.77
C ALA A 203 26.16 -17.12 -6.98
N ALA A 204 27.00 -16.09 -7.07
CA ALA A 204 26.74 -14.78 -6.46
C ALA A 204 25.49 -14.13 -7.06
N LEU A 205 25.38 -14.12 -8.40
CA LEU A 205 24.19 -13.61 -9.10
C LEU A 205 22.92 -14.39 -8.72
N GLY A 206 23.00 -15.72 -8.61
CA GLY A 206 21.88 -16.55 -8.16
C GLY A 206 21.45 -16.25 -6.72
N GLN A 207 22.39 -16.03 -5.80
CA GLN A 207 22.07 -15.63 -4.43
C GLN A 207 21.42 -14.24 -4.37
N ILE A 208 21.86 -13.29 -5.19
CA ILE A 208 21.24 -11.96 -5.31
C ILE A 208 19.78 -12.09 -5.78
N VAL A 209 19.52 -12.92 -6.78
CA VAL A 209 18.15 -13.18 -7.28
C VAL A 209 17.27 -13.76 -6.16
N ASN A 210 17.75 -14.79 -5.47
CA ASN A 210 17.02 -15.42 -4.37
C ASN A 210 16.77 -14.44 -3.21
N PHE A 211 17.73 -13.58 -2.93
CA PHE A 211 17.63 -12.56 -1.90
C PHE A 211 16.47 -11.61 -2.19
N PHE A 212 16.44 -11.00 -3.38
CA PHE A 212 15.35 -10.10 -3.78
C PHE A 212 13.99 -10.80 -3.80
N TYR A 213 13.89 -12.02 -4.33
CA TYR A 213 12.60 -12.73 -4.35
C TYR A 213 12.09 -13.12 -2.96
N THR A 214 13.00 -13.31 -2.01
CA THR A 214 12.61 -13.64 -0.64
C THR A 214 12.13 -12.38 0.09
N LEU A 215 12.79 -11.24 -0.14
CA LEU A 215 12.56 -10.01 0.61
C LEU A 215 11.53 -9.07 -0.02
N GLN A 216 11.19 -9.23 -1.30
CA GLN A 216 10.22 -8.38 -2.02
C GLN A 216 8.85 -8.24 -1.35
N GLY A 217 8.48 -9.14 -0.42
CA GLY A 217 7.24 -9.06 0.37
C GLY A 217 7.40 -8.45 1.76
N GLU A 218 8.62 -8.12 2.17
CA GLU A 218 8.99 -7.55 3.46
C GLU A 218 9.16 -6.02 3.40
N THR A 219 9.11 -5.43 2.21
CA THR A 219 9.05 -3.98 1.98
C THR A 219 7.97 -3.64 0.96
N ALA A 220 7.41 -2.44 1.01
CA ALA A 220 6.31 -2.06 0.12
C ALA A 220 6.78 -1.50 -1.25
N GLY A 221 8.00 -0.96 -1.28
CA GLY A 221 8.58 -0.25 -2.41
C GLY A 221 9.86 -0.92 -2.90
N ALA A 222 10.80 -0.10 -3.36
CA ALA A 222 12.01 -0.55 -4.02
C ALA A 222 13.01 -1.22 -3.07
N GLU A 223 13.65 -2.27 -3.59
CA GLU A 223 14.82 -2.90 -3.01
C GLU A 223 16.03 -2.74 -3.93
N ALA A 224 17.17 -2.36 -3.36
CA ALA A 224 18.36 -2.10 -4.13
C ALA A 224 19.63 -2.61 -3.45
N PHE A 225 20.58 -3.08 -4.26
CA PHE A 225 21.96 -3.25 -3.84
C PHE A 225 22.81 -2.08 -4.32
N SER A 226 23.69 -1.59 -3.47
CA SER A 226 24.70 -0.59 -3.86
C SER A 226 25.98 -1.27 -4.36
N SER A 227 26.66 -0.60 -5.31
CA SER A 227 28.02 -0.95 -5.77
C SER A 227 28.14 -2.39 -6.30
N VAL A 228 27.12 -2.84 -7.04
CA VAL A 228 27.05 -4.19 -7.63
C VAL A 228 28.26 -4.47 -8.52
N ASP A 229 28.67 -3.49 -9.33
CA ASP A 229 29.86 -3.56 -10.18
C ASP A 229 31.15 -3.82 -9.39
N THR A 230 31.35 -3.05 -8.32
CA THR A 230 32.56 -3.05 -7.50
C THR A 230 32.70 -4.36 -6.73
N TYR A 231 31.59 -4.86 -6.17
CA TYR A 231 31.61 -6.09 -5.37
C TYR A 231 31.62 -7.36 -6.20
N LEU A 232 31.13 -7.33 -7.44
CA LEU A 232 31.12 -8.50 -8.31
C LEU A 232 32.34 -8.61 -9.23
N ALA A 233 33.05 -7.51 -9.52
CA ALA A 233 34.28 -7.53 -10.31
C ALA A 233 35.35 -8.54 -9.82
N PRO A 234 35.58 -8.73 -8.50
CA PRO A 234 36.51 -9.74 -8.00
C PRO A 234 36.14 -11.17 -8.42
N PHE A 235 34.85 -11.51 -8.48
CA PHE A 235 34.39 -12.84 -8.91
C PHE A 235 34.68 -13.09 -10.39
N ILE A 236 34.45 -12.08 -11.24
CA ILE A 236 34.77 -12.14 -12.67
C ILE A 236 36.28 -12.39 -12.87
N LYS A 237 37.12 -11.67 -12.12
CA LYS A 237 38.58 -11.83 -12.18
C LYS A 237 39.02 -13.20 -11.65
N TYR A 238 38.44 -13.66 -10.54
CA TYR A 238 38.77 -14.94 -9.91
C TYR A 238 38.42 -16.12 -10.84
N ASP A 239 37.22 -16.09 -11.43
CA ASP A 239 36.75 -17.11 -12.38
C ASP A 239 37.39 -16.98 -13.77
N LYS A 240 38.21 -15.94 -14.01
CA LYS A 240 38.86 -15.63 -15.28
C LYS A 240 37.89 -15.56 -16.47
N LEU A 241 36.70 -15.00 -16.24
CA LEU A 241 35.66 -14.95 -17.26
C LEU A 241 36.02 -13.97 -18.39
N SER A 242 35.79 -14.40 -19.63
CA SER A 242 35.83 -13.51 -20.78
C SER A 242 34.65 -12.53 -20.74
N TYR A 243 34.73 -11.49 -21.59
CA TYR A 243 33.62 -10.57 -21.78
C TYR A 243 32.34 -11.29 -22.23
N LYS A 244 32.46 -12.30 -23.12
CA LYS A 244 31.33 -13.06 -23.64
C LYS A 244 30.63 -13.84 -22.53
N GLU A 245 31.40 -14.50 -21.67
CA GLU A 245 30.86 -15.28 -20.54
C GLU A 245 30.25 -14.38 -19.47
N THR A 246 30.90 -13.24 -19.18
CA THR A 246 30.38 -12.23 -18.24
C THR A 246 29.04 -11.68 -18.74
N LYS A 247 28.98 -11.30 -20.02
CA LYS A 247 27.74 -10.81 -20.66
C LYS A 247 26.63 -11.86 -20.59
N GLN A 248 26.97 -13.13 -20.84
CA GLN A 248 26.00 -14.23 -20.74
C GLN A 248 25.46 -14.40 -19.32
N ALA A 249 26.34 -14.36 -18.30
CA ALA A 249 25.91 -14.48 -16.90
C ALA A 249 25.08 -13.28 -16.43
N ILE A 250 25.40 -12.06 -16.87
CA ILE A 250 24.55 -10.89 -16.60
C ILE A 250 23.21 -10.99 -17.35
N GLN A 251 23.18 -11.52 -18.57
CA GLN A 251 21.93 -11.79 -19.28
C GLN A 251 21.06 -12.79 -18.49
N GLU A 252 21.64 -13.91 -18.04
CA GLU A 252 20.95 -14.90 -17.19
C GLU A 252 20.39 -14.25 -15.93
N PHE A 253 21.18 -13.41 -15.25
CA PHE A 253 20.75 -12.65 -14.07
C PHE A 253 19.57 -11.73 -14.38
N LEU A 254 19.67 -10.94 -15.44
CA LEU A 254 18.60 -10.04 -15.87
C LEU A 254 17.33 -10.81 -16.23
N PHE A 255 17.43 -11.99 -16.85
CA PHE A 255 16.25 -12.79 -17.18
C PHE A 255 15.58 -13.29 -15.91
N ASN A 256 16.36 -13.82 -14.97
CA ASN A 256 15.82 -14.35 -13.72
C ASN A 256 15.18 -13.28 -12.85
N ILE A 257 15.71 -12.05 -12.82
CA ILE A 257 15.12 -10.97 -12.01
C ILE A 257 13.92 -10.28 -12.68
N ASN A 258 13.75 -10.45 -13.99
CA ASN A 258 12.64 -9.86 -14.75
C ASN A 258 11.46 -10.81 -14.98
N ILE A 259 11.54 -12.07 -14.56
CA ILE A 259 10.38 -12.98 -14.59
C ILE A 259 9.61 -12.77 -13.28
N PRO A 260 8.49 -12.03 -13.27
CA PRO A 260 7.72 -11.86 -12.05
C PRO A 260 7.28 -13.23 -11.54
N THR A 261 7.79 -13.61 -10.37
CA THR A 261 7.02 -14.52 -9.53
C THR A 261 5.70 -13.79 -9.27
N ARG A 262 4.55 -14.47 -9.40
CA ARG A 262 3.20 -13.89 -9.59
C ARG A 262 2.69 -12.88 -8.52
N VAL A 263 3.54 -12.50 -7.58
CA VAL A 263 3.43 -11.37 -6.66
C VAL A 263 4.24 -10.20 -7.24
N GLY A 264 3.69 -9.52 -8.25
CA GLY A 264 4.33 -8.35 -8.84
C GLY A 264 4.28 -7.16 -7.87
N PHE A 265 5.41 -6.47 -7.70
CA PHE A 265 5.49 -5.17 -7.00
C PHE A 265 6.39 -4.19 -7.79
N GLN A 266 6.48 -2.95 -7.30
CA GLN A 266 6.17 -1.67 -7.96
C GLN A 266 7.06 -1.14 -9.10
N SER A 267 6.54 -0.04 -9.69
CA SER A 267 7.10 0.86 -10.70
C SER A 267 8.28 1.72 -10.19
N LEU A 268 8.95 2.40 -11.12
CA LEU A 268 10.17 3.17 -10.91
C LEU A 268 9.87 4.58 -10.37
N VAL A 269 10.70 5.10 -9.47
CA VAL A 269 10.58 6.46 -8.87
C VAL A 269 11.07 7.56 -9.84
N TRP A 270 10.62 8.81 -9.66
CA TRP A 270 10.88 9.93 -10.61
C TRP A 270 12.35 10.09 -11.00
N ASP A 271 13.28 9.97 -10.05
CA ASP A 271 14.72 10.15 -10.25
C ASP A 271 15.42 8.95 -10.92
N GLU A 272 14.69 7.86 -11.14
CA GLU A 272 15.28 6.62 -11.62
C GLU A 272 15.70 6.71 -13.08
N LEU A 273 16.92 6.26 -13.39
CA LEU A 273 17.45 6.28 -14.75
C LEU A 273 16.93 5.07 -15.53
N VAL A 274 16.26 5.34 -16.64
CA VAL A 274 15.75 4.32 -17.56
C VAL A 274 16.48 4.36 -18.89
N VAL A 275 16.73 3.16 -19.43
CA VAL A 275 17.24 2.99 -20.80
C VAL A 275 16.05 2.93 -21.75
N ILE A 276 15.92 3.97 -22.57
CA ILE A 276 14.85 4.08 -23.56
C ILE A 276 15.43 4.20 -24.96
N ARG A 277 14.64 3.80 -25.96
CA ARG A 277 14.86 4.14 -27.36
C ARG A 277 13.86 5.20 -27.76
N GLU A 278 14.35 6.40 -28.00
CA GLU A 278 13.56 7.57 -28.41
C GLU A 278 13.97 7.94 -29.84
N ASN A 279 13.03 7.86 -30.78
CA ASN A 279 13.27 8.16 -32.20
C ASN A 279 14.48 7.41 -32.78
N GLY A 280 14.57 6.11 -32.48
CA GLY A 280 15.62 5.21 -32.98
C GLY A 280 16.95 5.26 -32.23
N LYS A 281 17.19 6.28 -31.39
CA LYS A 281 18.43 6.43 -30.59
C LYS A 281 18.23 5.93 -29.16
N ILE A 282 19.21 5.20 -28.64
CA ILE A 282 19.24 4.75 -27.24
C ILE A 282 19.64 5.95 -26.38
N LYS A 283 18.90 6.20 -25.30
CA LYS A 283 19.15 7.26 -24.33
C LYS A 283 18.96 6.72 -22.91
N ILE A 284 19.69 7.31 -21.98
CA ILE A 284 19.52 7.09 -20.54
C ILE A 284 19.01 8.41 -19.97
N LYS A 285 17.83 8.39 -19.35
CA LYS A 285 17.18 9.59 -18.80
C LYS A 285 16.44 9.24 -17.52
N LYS A 286 16.19 10.24 -16.68
CA LYS A 286 15.28 10.08 -15.54
C LYS A 286 13.87 9.82 -16.05
N ILE A 287 13.21 8.83 -15.48
CA ILE A 287 11.84 8.46 -15.87
C ILE A 287 10.87 9.61 -15.66
N GLY A 288 11.08 10.38 -14.60
CA GLY A 288 10.31 11.56 -14.26
C GLY A 288 10.32 12.64 -15.33
N GLU A 289 11.50 12.93 -15.88
CA GLU A 289 11.67 13.91 -16.97
C GLU A 289 10.95 13.47 -18.25
N ILE A 290 10.97 12.17 -18.55
CA ILE A 290 10.29 11.63 -19.73
C ILE A 290 8.78 11.83 -19.59
N VAL A 291 8.21 11.44 -18.44
CA VAL A 291 6.77 11.55 -18.23
C VAL A 291 6.32 13.01 -18.12
N ASP A 292 7.03 13.85 -17.36
CA ASP A 292 6.73 15.29 -17.28
C ASP A 292 6.74 15.92 -18.68
N SER A 293 7.72 15.58 -19.53
CA SER A 293 7.76 16.06 -20.92
C SER A 293 6.56 15.61 -21.75
N GLN A 294 6.06 14.39 -21.55
CA GLN A 294 4.88 13.90 -22.28
C GLN A 294 3.61 14.63 -21.83
N PHE A 295 3.45 14.86 -20.52
CA PHE A 295 2.34 15.61 -19.96
C PHE A 295 2.32 17.09 -20.35
N GLU A 296 3.49 17.72 -20.49
CA GLU A 296 3.59 19.09 -21.00
C GLU A 296 3.24 19.18 -22.48
N LYS A 297 3.79 18.30 -23.32
CA LYS A 297 3.60 18.33 -24.78
C LYS A 297 2.19 17.95 -25.21
N LYS A 298 1.54 17.04 -24.49
CA LYS A 298 0.25 16.44 -24.87
C LYS A 298 -0.84 16.73 -23.85
N SER A 299 -0.79 17.88 -23.20
CA SER A 299 -1.78 18.34 -22.22
C SER A 299 -3.24 18.30 -22.73
N HIS A 300 -3.45 18.43 -24.05
CA HIS A 300 -4.76 18.34 -24.71
C HIS A 300 -5.28 16.91 -24.94
N ARG A 301 -4.43 15.88 -24.78
CA ARG A 301 -4.78 14.44 -24.93
C ARG A 301 -4.82 13.70 -23.59
N ILE A 302 -4.83 14.44 -22.48
CA ILE A 302 -4.94 13.84 -21.17
C ILE A 302 -6.30 13.14 -21.08
N LEU A 303 -6.25 11.82 -20.96
CA LEU A 303 -7.42 11.04 -20.60
C LEU A 303 -7.63 11.21 -19.09
N GLU A 304 -8.71 11.91 -18.71
CA GLU A 304 -9.16 12.00 -17.31
C GLU A 304 -10.18 10.89 -17.09
N ASP A 305 -9.69 9.72 -16.67
CA ASP A 305 -10.52 8.51 -16.53
C ASP A 305 -11.16 8.42 -15.12
N ASN A 306 -10.69 9.20 -14.12
CA ASN A 306 -11.27 9.30 -12.76
C ASN A 306 -10.64 10.42 -11.88
N PRO A 307 -11.18 10.77 -10.69
CA PRO A 307 -10.67 11.85 -9.85
C PRO A 307 -9.43 11.40 -9.09
N GLY A 308 -8.27 11.36 -9.75
CA GLY A 308 -7.01 11.03 -9.09
C GLY A 308 -5.82 10.69 -9.98
N SER A 309 -6.04 10.40 -11.26
CA SER A 309 -4.98 9.98 -12.18
C SER A 309 -5.22 10.54 -13.58
N PHE A 310 -4.14 10.85 -14.26
CA PHE A 310 -4.10 11.31 -15.65
C PHE A 310 -3.24 10.32 -16.44
N ALA A 311 -3.70 9.95 -17.64
CA ALA A 311 -2.95 9.10 -18.55
C ALA A 311 -2.79 9.77 -19.91
N ILE A 312 -1.66 9.50 -20.56
CA ILE A 312 -1.39 9.90 -21.95
C ILE A 312 -0.91 8.67 -22.70
N GLU A 313 -1.63 8.32 -23.76
CA GLU A 313 -1.19 7.26 -24.67
C GLU A 313 0.13 7.62 -25.35
N ASN A 314 0.98 6.62 -25.51
CA ASN A 314 2.28 6.84 -26.13
C ASN A 314 2.17 6.88 -27.66
N ASP A 315 1.95 8.07 -28.21
CA ASP A 315 2.04 8.30 -29.67
C ASP A 315 3.49 8.50 -30.16
N ASP A 316 4.44 8.65 -29.24
CA ASP A 316 5.85 8.84 -29.56
C ASP A 316 6.52 7.45 -29.66
N ASN A 317 7.53 7.29 -30.51
CA ASN A 317 8.24 6.01 -30.67
C ASN A 317 9.16 5.67 -29.46
N PHE A 318 8.69 5.90 -28.23
CA PHE A 318 9.35 5.43 -27.02
C PHE A 318 9.25 3.91 -26.96
N LYS A 319 10.43 3.29 -26.96
CA LYS A 319 10.55 1.87 -26.69
C LYS A 319 11.43 1.63 -25.48
N VAL A 320 11.13 0.57 -24.77
CA VAL A 320 11.90 0.07 -23.64
C VAL A 320 12.41 -1.33 -23.92
N LEU A 321 13.46 -1.72 -23.21
CA LEU A 321 13.90 -3.10 -23.19
C LEU A 321 12.85 -3.95 -22.48
N SER A 322 12.39 -4.99 -23.16
CA SER A 322 11.43 -5.97 -22.65
C SER A 322 11.74 -7.35 -23.26
N PHE A 323 10.93 -8.35 -22.94
CA PHE A 323 11.05 -9.70 -23.46
C PHE A 323 9.79 -10.10 -24.22
N ASN A 324 9.94 -10.70 -25.40
CA ASN A 324 8.81 -11.25 -26.13
C ASN A 324 8.40 -12.63 -25.56
N GLN A 325 7.31 -13.21 -26.06
CA GLN A 325 6.82 -14.53 -25.62
C GLN A 325 7.81 -15.68 -25.85
N LYS A 326 8.87 -15.47 -26.64
CA LYS A 326 9.96 -16.43 -26.87
C LYS A 326 11.16 -16.19 -25.94
N GLY A 327 11.09 -15.21 -25.03
CA GLY A 327 12.16 -14.84 -24.11
C GLY A 327 13.28 -14.01 -24.75
N GLU A 328 13.09 -13.50 -25.97
CA GLU A 328 14.09 -12.69 -26.66
C GLU A 328 14.00 -11.23 -26.19
N ALA A 329 15.16 -10.61 -25.95
CA ALA A 329 15.23 -9.18 -25.62
C ALA A 329 14.79 -8.35 -26.83
N VAL A 330 13.73 -7.57 -26.68
CA VAL A 330 13.14 -6.74 -27.72
C VAL A 330 12.92 -5.31 -27.24
N TRP A 331 12.84 -4.39 -28.20
CA TRP A 331 12.36 -3.03 -27.94
C TRP A 331 10.83 -3.03 -28.00
N ALA A 332 10.17 -3.05 -26.84
CA ALA A 332 8.72 -2.99 -26.72
C ALA A 332 8.25 -1.53 -26.69
N ASN A 333 7.12 -1.25 -27.33
CA ASN A 333 6.52 0.08 -27.27
C ASN A 333 6.00 0.34 -25.85
N VAL A 334 6.29 1.54 -25.32
CA VAL A 334 5.59 2.03 -24.14
C VAL A 334 4.11 2.20 -24.53
N LYS A 335 3.16 1.79 -23.69
CA LYS A 335 1.72 1.90 -24.00
C LYS A 335 1.17 3.26 -23.57
N ALA A 336 1.50 3.69 -22.36
CA ALA A 336 1.02 4.94 -21.80
C ALA A 336 1.97 5.49 -20.73
N PHE A 337 1.85 6.80 -20.49
CA PHE A 337 2.49 7.52 -19.40
C PHE A 337 1.42 7.92 -18.38
N ILE A 338 1.66 7.67 -17.08
CA ILE A 338 0.65 7.84 -16.03
C ILE A 338 1.16 8.81 -14.96
N ARG A 339 0.27 9.69 -14.49
CA ARG A 339 0.55 10.64 -13.41
C ARG A 339 -0.64 10.72 -12.46
N HIS A 340 -0.39 10.75 -11.15
CA HIS A 340 -1.46 11.00 -10.17
C HIS A 340 -1.65 12.50 -9.87
N LYS A 341 -2.87 12.88 -9.54
CA LYS A 341 -3.30 14.26 -9.28
C LYS A 341 -2.74 14.71 -7.93
N VAL A 342 -1.70 15.53 -7.97
CA VAL A 342 -1.18 16.23 -6.78
C VAL A 342 -1.96 17.55 -6.63
N PRO A 343 -2.56 17.86 -5.46
CA PRO A 343 -3.31 19.11 -5.26
C PRO A 343 -2.47 20.35 -5.62
N LYS A 344 -3.12 21.38 -6.18
CA LYS A 344 -2.46 22.67 -6.46
C LYS A 344 -1.98 23.28 -5.15
N GLY A 345 -0.67 23.50 -5.01
CA GLY A 345 -0.04 24.11 -3.83
C GLY A 345 0.79 23.16 -2.96
N SER A 346 0.83 21.86 -3.27
CA SER A 346 1.64 20.87 -2.55
C SER A 346 3.14 21.07 -2.82
N LYS A 347 3.95 21.19 -1.76
CA LYS A 347 5.42 21.33 -1.83
C LYS A 347 6.20 20.00 -1.73
N PHE A 348 5.59 18.85 -2.07
CA PHE A 348 6.24 17.54 -1.94
C PHE A 348 6.40 16.79 -3.28
N VAL A 349 7.41 15.92 -3.28
CA VAL A 349 8.05 15.24 -4.43
C VAL A 349 7.04 14.66 -5.43
N LYS A 350 7.20 15.00 -6.71
CA LYS A 350 6.42 14.46 -7.82
C LYS A 350 6.71 12.96 -7.97
N SER A 351 5.77 12.09 -7.62
CA SER A 351 5.79 10.69 -8.05
C SER A 351 5.17 10.57 -9.45
N ILE A 352 5.78 9.75 -10.29
CA ILE A 352 5.43 9.58 -11.71
C ILE A 352 5.50 8.08 -12.03
N TYR A 353 4.53 7.56 -12.77
CA TYR A 353 4.47 6.15 -13.16
C TYR A 353 4.66 6.00 -14.67
N LEU A 354 5.60 5.15 -15.08
CA LEU A 354 5.71 4.71 -16.46
C LEU A 354 5.12 3.30 -16.57
N PHE A 355 4.11 3.14 -17.43
CA PHE A 355 3.47 1.85 -17.63
C PHE A 355 4.34 1.00 -18.58
N LEU A 356 5.11 0.09 -18.00
CA LEU A 356 5.97 -0.86 -18.70
C LEU A 356 5.43 -2.26 -18.43
N GLU A 357 5.04 -2.97 -19.49
CA GLU A 357 4.47 -4.31 -19.31
C GLU A 357 5.47 -5.31 -18.72
N PHE A 358 6.77 -5.02 -18.78
CA PHE A 358 7.84 -5.68 -18.02
C PHE A 358 9.06 -4.75 -18.01
N ALA A 359 9.50 -4.23 -16.85
CA ALA A 359 10.91 -3.91 -16.55
C ALA A 359 11.08 -3.26 -15.17
N ILE A 360 11.74 -3.97 -14.25
CA ILE A 360 12.49 -3.35 -13.15
C ILE A 360 13.91 -3.11 -13.70
N LEU A 361 14.20 -1.86 -14.08
CA LEU A 361 15.53 -1.44 -14.53
C LEU A 361 16.13 -0.41 -13.56
N SER A 362 15.98 -0.64 -12.26
CA SER A 362 16.61 0.16 -11.19
C SER A 362 17.75 -0.55 -10.46
N ILE A 363 18.25 -1.67 -10.99
CA ILE A 363 19.25 -2.50 -10.29
C ILE A 363 20.71 -2.15 -10.62
N LEU A 364 20.98 -1.32 -11.64
CA LEU A 364 22.36 -1.12 -12.09
C LEU A 364 22.68 0.37 -12.29
N HIS A 365 23.03 1.05 -11.20
CA HIS A 365 23.80 2.29 -11.27
C HIS A 365 25.24 1.93 -11.63
N PHE A 366 25.57 1.93 -12.93
CA PHE A 366 26.94 1.79 -13.40
C PHE A 366 27.67 3.11 -13.21
N SER A 367 28.62 3.14 -12.27
CA SER A 367 29.53 4.26 -12.09
C SER A 367 30.60 4.18 -13.18
N THR A 368 30.37 4.80 -14.33
CA THR A 368 31.48 5.17 -15.23
C THR A 368 31.93 6.58 -14.85
N TYR A 369 32.86 6.65 -13.89
CA TYR A 369 33.60 7.88 -13.61
C TYR A 369 34.48 8.23 -14.81
N ASN A 370 34.16 9.33 -15.48
CA ASN A 370 35.15 10.22 -16.09
C ASN A 370 34.51 11.62 -16.19
N ASN A 371 34.44 12.29 -15.04
CA ASN A 371 34.81 13.69 -14.84
C ASN A 371 34.36 14.11 -13.43
N MET A 372 35.31 14.66 -12.69
CA MET A 372 35.07 15.37 -11.43
C MET A 372 33.95 16.39 -11.60
N LEU A 373 32.97 16.37 -10.70
CA LEU A 373 32.40 17.58 -10.11
C LEU A 373 31.73 17.19 -8.79
N ILE A 374 32.31 17.71 -7.72
CA ILE A 374 31.79 17.73 -6.35
C ILE A 374 30.38 18.34 -6.41
N SER A 375 29.35 17.66 -5.92
CA SER A 375 28.15 18.36 -5.47
C SER A 375 27.60 17.74 -4.19
N ASN A 376 27.80 18.50 -3.11
CA ASN A 376 27.17 18.40 -1.81
C ASN A 376 25.71 17.97 -1.87
N TYR A 377 25.32 16.96 -1.09
CA TYR A 377 23.98 16.94 -0.50
C TYR A 377 24.09 16.72 1.01
N THR A 378 23.89 17.84 1.68
CA THR A 378 23.67 18.06 3.11
C THR A 378 22.49 17.25 3.66
N TRP A 379 22.73 16.64 4.82
CA TRP A 379 21.74 16.22 5.83
C TRP A 379 20.73 17.31 6.15
N TRP A 380 19.43 17.03 6.35
CA TRP A 380 18.54 17.70 7.33
C TRP A 380 17.29 16.82 7.62
N TYR A 381 17.14 16.46 8.91
CA TYR A 381 16.01 15.91 9.71
C TYR A 381 15.07 14.82 9.17
#